data_AF-A0A7Y2JAA9-F1
#
_entry.id   AF-A0A7Y2JAA9-F1
#
_cell.length_a   1.000
_cell.length_b   1.000
_cell.length_c   1.000
_cell.angle_alpha   90.00
_cell.angle_beta   90.00
_cell.angle_gamma   90.00
#
_symmetry.space_group_name_H-M   'P 1'
#
loop_
_entity.id
_entity.type
_entity.pdbx_description
1 polymer ?
#
loop_
_entity_poly.entity_id
_entity_poly.type
_entity_poly.pdbx_seq_one_letter_code
_entity_poly.pdbx_strand_id
1 'polypeptide(L)'
;MKIQNISQKIAFFLILMLTITLSCKNEEKPSVIAQDKQEEMTKEPFFKLSLAQWSIHKMIENEGLDPFDFAKKSKAWGFEGIEYVSQLYSKELAKYDDQAEGMNQLVARLKKESETAGIQNLLIMVDGEGDLADPDEDKRNLAVENHKKWVDAAAELGCHS
;
A
#
# COMPACT_ATOMS: atom_id res chain seq x y z
N MET A 1 -54.29 -2.54 33.94
CA MET A 1 -53.98 -1.31 33.16
C MET A 1 -52.59 -1.35 32.52
N LYS A 2 -52.23 -2.42 31.77
CA LYS A 2 -50.93 -2.51 31.05
C LYS A 2 -51.02 -3.15 29.65
N ILE A 3 -52.17 -3.70 29.24
CA ILE A 3 -52.32 -4.47 27.99
C ILE A 3 -52.71 -3.56 26.80
N GLN A 4 -53.45 -2.47 27.04
CA GLN A 4 -53.85 -1.52 25.98
C GLN A 4 -52.66 -0.75 25.36
N ASN A 5 -51.64 -0.41 26.16
CA ASN A 5 -50.44 0.29 25.68
C ASN A 5 -49.51 -0.58 24.81
N ILE A 6 -49.63 -1.91 24.87
CA ILE A 6 -48.79 -2.82 24.09
C ILE A 6 -49.39 -3.03 22.69
N SER A 7 -50.72 -3.22 22.60
CA SER A 7 -51.42 -3.30 21.31
C SER A 7 -51.26 -2.03 20.48
N GLN A 8 -51.29 -0.86 21.12
CA GLN A 8 -51.14 0.44 20.45
C GLN A 8 -49.69 0.67 19.96
N LYS A 9 -48.69 0.17 20.70
CA LYS A 9 -47.27 0.22 20.30
C LYS A 9 -46.94 -0.79 19.19
N ILE A 10 -47.54 -1.98 19.21
CA ILE A 10 -47.40 -2.99 18.15
C ILE A 10 -48.05 -2.50 16.85
N ALA A 11 -49.23 -1.87 16.93
CA ALA A 11 -49.87 -1.23 15.78
C ALA A 11 -49.01 -0.10 15.20
N PHE A 12 -48.36 0.72 16.04
CA PHE A 12 -47.46 1.78 15.60
C PHE A 12 -46.17 1.25 14.94
N PHE A 13 -45.63 0.13 15.44
CA PHE A 13 -44.42 -0.50 14.89
C PHE A 13 -44.68 -1.24 13.58
N LEU A 14 -45.87 -1.84 13.40
CA LEU A 14 -46.31 -2.44 12.13
C LEU A 14 -46.61 -1.41 11.05
N ILE A 15 -47.11 -0.22 11.41
CA ILE A 15 -47.33 0.89 10.46
C ILE A 15 -46.00 1.51 10.00
N LEU A 16 -44.97 1.54 10.87
CA LEU A 16 -43.65 2.07 10.53
C LEU A 16 -42.81 1.11 9.64
N MET A 17 -43.11 -0.19 9.67
CA MET A 17 -42.46 -1.20 8.81
C MET A 17 -43.12 -1.34 7.43
N LEU A 18 -44.33 -0.78 7.21
CA LEU A 18 -45.04 -0.90 5.94
C LEU A 18 -44.77 0.27 4.97
N THR A 19 -44.05 1.33 5.40
CA THR A 19 -43.80 2.51 4.57
C THR A 19 -42.44 2.55 3.85
N ILE A 20 -41.62 1.49 3.94
CA ILE A 20 -40.27 1.49 3.34
C ILE A 20 -40.22 0.75 1.98
N THR A 21 -41.31 0.11 1.51
CA THR A 21 -41.30 -0.64 0.23
C THR A 21 -41.82 0.13 -0.99
N LEU A 22 -42.02 1.45 -0.90
CA LEU A 22 -42.54 2.28 -2.01
C LEU A 22 -41.54 3.30 -2.58
N SER A 23 -40.25 2.99 -2.58
CA SER A 23 -39.24 3.81 -3.28
C SER A 23 -38.43 3.00 -4.30
N CYS A 24 -39.13 2.31 -5.20
CA CYS A 24 -38.67 2.05 -6.56
C CYS A 24 -39.85 2.30 -7.51
N LYS A 25 -40.02 3.56 -7.91
CA LYS A 25 -40.87 3.92 -9.05
C LYS A 25 -40.11 3.55 -10.32
N ASN A 26 -40.35 2.35 -10.84
CA ASN A 26 -40.00 2.00 -12.22
C ASN A 26 -40.89 2.84 -13.15
N GLU A 27 -40.29 3.81 -13.83
CA GLU A 27 -40.89 4.40 -15.02
C GLU A 27 -40.38 3.61 -16.24
N GLU A 28 -41.25 2.77 -16.82
CA GLU A 28 -41.06 2.35 -18.21
C GLU A 28 -41.41 3.54 -19.11
N LYS A 29 -40.38 4.16 -19.71
CA LYS A 29 -40.56 5.08 -20.84
C LYS A 29 -40.38 4.30 -22.15
N PRO A 30 -41.20 4.58 -23.18
CA PRO A 30 -41.09 3.95 -24.49
C PRO A 30 -39.74 4.25 -25.14
N SER A 31 -39.24 3.25 -25.88
CA SER A 31 -38.02 3.28 -26.65
C SER A 31 -37.94 4.46 -27.62
N VAL A 32 -36.85 5.23 -27.54
CA VAL A 32 -36.26 5.86 -28.72
C VAL A 32 -34.77 5.53 -28.71
N ILE A 33 -34.39 4.75 -29.70
CA ILE A 33 -33.02 4.38 -30.02
C ILE A 33 -32.31 5.65 -30.48
N ALA A 34 -31.40 6.16 -29.66
CA ALA A 34 -30.21 6.84 -30.12
C ALA A 34 -29.07 6.28 -29.26
N GLN A 35 -28.51 5.18 -29.75
CA GLN A 35 -27.25 4.66 -29.26
C GLN A 35 -26.17 5.70 -29.58
N ASP A 36 -25.80 6.51 -28.61
CA ASP A 36 -24.41 6.96 -28.50
C ASP A 36 -23.82 6.28 -27.27
N LYS A 37 -23.55 4.99 -27.44
CA LYS A 37 -22.70 4.24 -26.53
C LYS A 37 -21.29 4.69 -26.90
N GLN A 38 -20.83 5.81 -26.33
CA GLN A 38 -19.41 6.07 -26.22
C GLN A 38 -18.86 4.92 -25.38
N GLU A 39 -18.33 3.90 -26.06
CA GLU A 39 -17.27 3.08 -25.51
C GLU A 39 -16.13 4.05 -25.21
N GLU A 40 -16.10 4.54 -23.97
CA GLU A 40 -14.87 5.04 -23.41
C GLU A 40 -13.92 3.83 -23.40
N MET A 41 -13.15 3.68 -24.48
CA MET A 41 -11.97 2.84 -24.48
C MET A 41 -11.09 3.42 -23.37
N THR A 42 -11.18 2.84 -22.17
CA THR A 42 -10.19 3.02 -21.13
C THR A 42 -8.91 2.42 -21.68
N LYS A 43 -8.17 3.25 -22.42
CA LYS A 43 -6.89 2.88 -23.01
C LYS A 43 -5.98 2.55 -21.83
N GLU A 44 -5.52 1.31 -21.77
CA GLU A 44 -4.57 0.89 -20.74
C GLU A 44 -3.44 1.92 -20.66
N PRO A 45 -3.06 2.38 -19.45
CA PRO A 45 -2.01 3.38 -19.31
C PRO A 45 -0.74 2.92 -20.04
N PHE A 46 -0.05 3.86 -20.70
CA PHE A 46 1.24 3.55 -21.33
C PHE A 46 2.36 3.27 -20.31
N PHE A 47 2.06 3.44 -19.03
CA PHE A 47 2.97 3.31 -17.90
C PHE A 47 2.48 2.23 -16.93
N LYS A 48 3.42 1.72 -16.16
CA LYS A 48 3.16 0.78 -15.07
C LYS A 48 3.08 1.53 -13.76
N LEU A 49 2.32 0.99 -12.81
CA LEU A 49 2.21 1.56 -11.47
C LEU A 49 3.15 0.85 -10.50
N SER A 50 3.88 1.65 -9.74
CA SER A 50 4.64 1.22 -8.57
C SER A 50 3.97 1.65 -7.28
N LEU A 51 4.30 0.97 -6.17
CA LEU A 51 3.92 1.40 -4.83
C LEU A 51 5.18 1.78 -4.05
N ALA A 52 5.20 3.01 -3.53
CA ALA A 52 6.18 3.42 -2.53
C ALA A 52 5.80 2.88 -1.15
N GLN A 53 6.75 2.22 -0.48
CA GLN A 53 6.50 1.49 0.77
C GLN A 53 5.97 2.37 1.90
N TRP A 54 6.30 3.66 1.87
CA TRP A 54 5.76 4.62 2.86
C TRP A 54 4.22 4.70 2.84
N SER A 55 3.56 4.31 1.74
CA SER A 55 2.10 4.23 1.65
C SER A 55 1.49 3.29 2.70
N ILE A 56 2.27 2.34 3.22
CA ILE A 56 1.84 1.35 4.23
C ILE A 56 2.65 1.41 5.54
N HIS A 57 3.39 2.49 5.80
CA HIS A 57 4.23 2.61 7.02
C HIS A 57 3.43 2.38 8.30
N LYS A 58 2.20 2.91 8.40
CA LYS A 58 1.35 2.70 9.59
C LYS A 58 0.97 1.24 9.80
N MET A 59 0.74 0.49 8.71
CA MET A 59 0.43 -0.92 8.80
C MET A 59 1.62 -1.70 9.39
N ILE A 60 2.84 -1.34 8.98
CA ILE A 60 4.08 -1.96 9.44
C ILE A 60 4.38 -1.55 10.89
N GLU A 61 4.31 -0.26 11.21
CA GLU A 61 4.74 0.27 12.50
C GLU A 61 3.71 0.02 13.62
N ASN A 62 2.41 0.13 13.30
CA ASN A 62 1.35 0.18 14.30
C ASN A 62 0.39 -1.02 14.24
N GLU A 63 0.23 -1.64 13.07
CA GLU A 63 -0.75 -2.73 12.87
C GLU A 63 -0.08 -4.11 12.77
N GLY A 64 1.25 -4.18 12.89
CA GLY A 64 2.00 -5.43 12.96
C GLY A 64 2.18 -6.15 11.62
N LEU A 65 2.01 -5.45 10.49
CA LEU A 65 2.35 -6.00 9.19
C LEU A 65 3.85 -6.26 9.09
N ASP A 66 4.25 -7.48 8.72
CA ASP A 66 5.65 -7.79 8.42
C ASP A 66 6.09 -6.96 7.18
N PRO A 67 7.15 -6.12 7.27
CA PRO A 67 7.63 -5.35 6.12
C PRO A 67 8.04 -6.23 4.93
N PHE A 68 8.39 -7.50 5.15
CA PHE A 68 8.71 -8.46 4.07
C PHE A 68 7.46 -8.90 3.27
N ASP A 69 6.25 -8.72 3.78
CA ASP A 69 5.01 -8.97 3.01
C ASP A 69 4.72 -7.89 1.96
N PHE A 70 5.53 -6.82 1.90
CA PHE A 70 5.29 -5.67 1.01
C PHE A 70 5.20 -6.05 -0.46
N ALA A 71 6.11 -6.90 -0.96
CA ALA A 71 6.10 -7.34 -2.35
C ALA A 71 4.81 -8.08 -2.71
N LYS A 72 4.44 -9.06 -1.89
CA LYS A 72 3.22 -9.86 -2.04
C LYS A 72 1.96 -9.00 -2.01
N LYS A 73 1.85 -8.07 -1.06
CA LYS A 73 0.69 -7.17 -0.95
C LYS A 73 0.58 -6.22 -2.13
N SER A 74 1.69 -5.59 -2.52
CA SER A 74 1.73 -4.68 -3.66
C SER A 74 1.29 -5.38 -4.94
N LYS A 75 1.78 -6.61 -5.17
CA LYS A 75 1.33 -7.42 -6.31
C LYS A 75 -0.17 -7.71 -6.24
N ALA A 76 -0.68 -8.11 -5.08
CA ALA A 76 -2.10 -8.41 -4.88
C ALA A 76 -3.00 -7.17 -5.11
N TRP A 77 -2.47 -5.97 -4.90
CA TRP A 77 -3.17 -4.70 -5.17
C TRP A 77 -3.03 -4.20 -6.62
N GLY A 78 -2.33 -4.93 -7.49
CA GLY A 78 -2.22 -4.63 -8.91
C GLY A 78 -1.00 -3.78 -9.30
N PHE A 79 -0.04 -3.58 -8.40
CA PHE A 79 1.21 -2.89 -8.74
C PHE A 79 2.19 -3.85 -9.44
N GLU A 80 2.99 -3.29 -10.36
CA GLU A 80 4.04 -4.01 -11.08
C GLU A 80 5.45 -3.70 -10.58
N GLY A 81 5.61 -2.60 -9.83
CA GLY A 81 6.86 -2.21 -9.20
C GLY A 81 6.69 -1.83 -7.73
N ILE A 82 7.79 -1.87 -6.98
CA ILE A 82 7.85 -1.45 -5.58
C ILE A 82 9.10 -0.61 -5.32
N GLU A 83 8.96 0.35 -4.42
CA GLU A 83 10.01 1.27 -3.99
C GLU A 83 10.13 1.16 -2.47
N TYR A 84 11.28 0.67 -2.01
CA TYR A 84 11.50 0.38 -0.59
C TYR A 84 11.80 1.66 0.21
N VAL A 85 11.63 1.60 1.54
CA VAL A 85 12.07 2.66 2.45
C VAL A 85 12.95 2.06 3.54
N SER A 86 14.19 2.53 3.66
CA SER A 86 15.21 1.93 4.55
C SER A 86 14.77 1.87 6.02
N GLN A 87 14.12 2.93 6.51
CA GLN A 87 13.72 3.06 7.91
C GLN A 87 12.76 1.95 8.38
N LEU A 88 11.95 1.39 7.47
CA LEU A 88 11.00 0.33 7.81
C LEU A 88 11.69 -1.01 8.13
N TYR A 89 13.01 -1.11 7.90
CA TYR A 89 13.82 -2.30 8.20
C TYR A 89 14.77 -2.12 9.38
N SER A 90 14.82 -0.95 10.04
CA SER A 90 15.74 -0.70 11.14
C SER A 90 15.60 -1.70 12.29
N LYS A 91 14.36 -2.14 12.59
CA LYS A 91 14.10 -3.17 13.62
C LYS A 91 14.63 -4.54 13.22
N GLU A 92 14.65 -4.87 11.93
CA GLU A 92 15.19 -6.13 11.42
C GLU A 92 16.72 -6.11 11.45
N LEU A 93 17.32 -5.01 10.99
CA LEU A 93 18.77 -4.83 11.01
C LEU A 93 19.35 -4.82 12.43
N ALA A 94 18.62 -4.28 13.41
CA ALA A 94 19.04 -4.27 14.81
C ALA A 94 19.12 -5.66 15.46
N LYS A 95 18.64 -6.73 14.80
CA LYS A 95 18.74 -8.11 15.29
C LYS A 95 20.12 -8.73 15.04
N TYR A 96 20.97 -8.07 14.27
CA TYR A 96 22.29 -8.56 13.87
C TYR A 96 23.37 -7.76 14.59
N ASP A 97 24.36 -8.48 15.13
CA ASP A 97 25.55 -7.84 15.73
C ASP A 97 26.48 -7.27 14.64
N ASP A 98 26.58 -7.97 13.52
CA ASP A 98 27.35 -7.55 12.35
C ASP A 98 26.43 -6.89 11.31
N GLN A 99 26.73 -5.63 10.97
CA GLN A 99 25.90 -4.87 10.04
C GLN A 99 25.94 -5.42 8.61
N ALA A 100 27.07 -5.97 8.17
CA ALA A 100 27.20 -6.52 6.83
C ALA A 100 26.38 -7.81 6.69
N GLU A 101 26.42 -8.67 7.71
CA GLU A 101 25.55 -9.85 7.79
C GLU A 101 24.07 -9.44 7.76
N GLY A 102 23.67 -8.47 8.59
CA GLY A 102 22.28 -7.99 8.62
C GLY A 102 21.80 -7.46 7.28
N MET A 103 22.62 -6.66 6.59
CA MET A 103 22.30 -6.15 5.24
C MET A 103 22.19 -7.28 4.23
N ASN A 104 23.12 -8.24 4.21
CA ASN A 104 23.08 -9.38 3.30
C ASN A 104 21.80 -10.22 3.50
N GLN A 105 21.42 -10.49 4.76
CA GLN A 105 20.19 -11.24 5.07
C GLN A 105 18.93 -10.46 4.68
N LEU A 106 18.90 -9.15 4.94
CA LEU A 106 17.80 -8.28 4.54
C LEU A 106 17.61 -8.32 3.02
N VAL A 107 18.68 -8.07 2.26
CA VAL A 107 18.66 -8.01 0.80
C VAL A 107 18.26 -9.35 0.20
N ALA A 108 18.85 -10.45 0.68
CA ALA A 108 18.51 -11.80 0.22
C ALA A 108 17.02 -12.12 0.43
N ARG A 109 16.46 -11.72 1.58
CA ARG A 109 15.03 -11.93 1.87
C ARG A 109 14.15 -11.05 0.97
N LEU A 110 14.44 -9.75 0.86
CA LEU A 110 13.67 -8.84 -0.01
C LEU A 110 13.67 -9.31 -1.47
N LYS A 111 14.84 -9.72 -1.98
CA LYS A 111 14.99 -10.29 -3.32
C LYS A 111 14.08 -11.50 -3.49
N LYS A 112 14.18 -12.48 -2.59
CA LYS A 112 13.32 -13.67 -2.61
C LYS A 112 11.83 -13.35 -2.60
N GLU A 113 11.38 -12.43 -1.74
CA GLU A 113 9.97 -12.04 -1.66
C GLU A 113 9.49 -11.37 -2.95
N SER A 114 10.31 -10.46 -3.52
CA SER A 114 9.99 -9.79 -4.79
C SER A 114 9.93 -10.74 -5.98
N GLU A 115 10.88 -11.67 -6.08
CA GLU A 115 10.92 -12.71 -7.11
C GLU A 115 9.74 -13.67 -6.98
N THR A 116 9.42 -14.09 -5.75
CA THR A 116 8.27 -14.97 -5.46
C THR A 116 6.94 -14.31 -5.83
N ALA A 117 6.81 -13.00 -5.58
CA ALA A 117 5.62 -12.23 -5.95
C ALA A 117 5.57 -11.87 -7.45
N GLY A 118 6.69 -11.99 -8.18
CA GLY A 118 6.79 -11.55 -9.57
C GLY A 118 6.54 -10.03 -9.70
N ILE A 119 7.19 -9.24 -8.84
CA ILE A 119 7.12 -7.77 -8.82
C ILE A 119 8.52 -7.16 -8.92
N GLN A 120 8.64 -6.03 -9.60
CA GLN A 120 9.94 -5.40 -9.86
C GLN A 120 10.37 -4.49 -8.70
N ASN A 121 11.62 -4.61 -8.27
CA ASN A 121 12.25 -3.64 -7.37
C ASN A 121 12.71 -2.42 -8.19
N LEU A 122 12.29 -1.22 -7.83
CA LEU A 122 12.63 -0.01 -8.58
C LEU A 122 13.74 0.80 -7.92
N LEU A 123 13.60 1.12 -6.64
CA LEU A 123 14.53 1.94 -5.88
C LEU A 123 14.43 1.68 -4.37
N ILE A 124 15.36 2.27 -3.62
CA ILE A 124 15.32 2.35 -2.16
C ILE A 124 15.38 3.83 -1.77
N MET A 125 14.37 4.31 -1.05
CA MET A 125 14.41 5.60 -0.37
C MET A 125 15.19 5.44 0.93
N VAL A 126 16.25 6.23 1.10
CA VAL A 126 17.19 6.10 2.21
C VAL A 126 16.96 7.23 3.22
N ASP A 127 16.41 6.85 4.38
CA ASP A 127 16.20 7.72 5.52
C ASP A 127 17.22 7.44 6.63
N GLY A 128 17.50 8.45 7.46
CA GLY A 128 18.24 8.30 8.71
C GLY A 128 19.76 8.13 8.59
N GLU A 129 20.34 8.31 7.40
CA GLU A 129 21.78 8.11 7.16
C GLU A 129 22.63 9.40 7.20
N GLY A 130 22.03 10.54 7.54
CA GLY A 130 22.70 11.85 7.63
C GLY A 130 22.37 12.79 6.46
N ASP A 131 22.67 14.08 6.64
CA ASP A 131 22.38 15.12 5.64
C ASP A 131 23.52 15.22 4.61
N LEU A 132 23.21 14.87 3.35
CA LEU A 132 24.16 14.98 2.23
C LEU A 132 24.50 16.43 1.86
N ALA A 133 23.76 17.41 2.38
CA ALA A 133 24.00 18.84 2.22
C ALA A 133 24.45 19.52 3.51
N ASP A 134 24.89 18.76 4.54
CA ASP A 134 25.42 19.35 5.77
C ASP A 134 26.59 20.30 5.46
N PRO A 135 26.63 21.53 6.00
CA PRO A 135 27.74 22.45 5.76
C PRO A 135 29.07 21.95 6.34
N ASP A 136 29.04 21.08 7.35
CA ASP A 136 30.20 20.43 7.93
C ASP A 136 30.67 19.28 7.02
N GLU A 137 31.92 19.33 6.58
CA GLU A 137 32.49 18.35 5.66
C GLU A 137 32.59 16.95 6.27
N ASP A 138 32.91 16.82 7.56
CA ASP A 138 33.04 15.52 8.20
C ASP A 138 31.67 14.84 8.33
N LYS A 139 30.63 15.62 8.65
CA LYS A 139 29.25 15.10 8.72
C LYS A 139 28.73 14.69 7.34
N ARG A 140 29.01 15.50 6.32
CA ARG A 140 28.62 15.20 4.94
C ARG A 140 29.32 13.96 4.41
N ASN A 141 30.62 13.81 4.67
CA ASN A 141 31.38 12.61 4.30
C ASN A 141 30.86 11.37 5.02
N LEU A 142 30.54 11.47 6.32
CA LEU A 142 29.91 10.38 7.06
C LEU A 142 28.56 9.98 6.45
N ALA A 143 27.73 10.97 6.06
CA ALA A 143 26.47 10.68 5.38
C ALA A 143 26.70 9.90 4.07
N VAL A 144 27.68 10.30 3.26
CA VAL A 144 28.04 9.56 2.03
C VAL A 144 28.44 8.12 2.35
N GLU A 145 29.32 7.90 3.33
CA GLU A 145 29.75 6.54 3.72
C GLU A 145 28.57 5.67 4.17
N ASN A 146 27.66 6.25 4.96
CA ASN A 146 26.46 5.57 5.46
C ASN A 146 25.51 5.12 4.33
N HIS A 147 25.45 5.85 3.22
CA HIS A 147 24.59 5.52 2.07
C HIS A 147 25.15 4.38 1.20
N LYS A 148 26.47 4.10 1.23
CA LYS A 148 27.09 3.11 0.34
C LYS A 148 26.46 1.73 0.44
N LYS A 149 26.16 1.26 1.65
CA LYS A 149 25.48 -0.02 1.89
C LYS A 149 24.13 -0.12 1.18
N TRP A 150 23.41 1.00 1.04
CA TRP A 150 22.12 1.04 0.34
C TRP A 150 22.29 1.09 -1.18
N VAL A 151 23.39 1.65 -1.69
CA VAL A 151 23.76 1.56 -3.10
C VAL A 151 24.04 0.11 -3.49
N ASP A 152 24.81 -0.62 -2.68
CA ASP A 152 25.10 -2.04 -2.91
C ASP A 152 23.82 -2.89 -2.83
N ALA A 153 22.97 -2.64 -1.83
CA ALA A 153 21.67 -3.29 -1.70
C ALA A 153 20.75 -3.05 -2.92
N ALA A 154 20.68 -1.80 -3.40
CA ALA A 154 19.92 -1.45 -4.59
C ALA A 154 20.43 -2.18 -5.84
N ALA A 155 21.75 -2.29 -6.01
CA ALA A 155 22.35 -3.03 -7.10
C ALA A 155 21.99 -4.53 -7.06
N GLU A 156 22.05 -5.16 -5.89
CA GLU A 156 21.71 -6.59 -5.74
C GLU A 156 20.22 -6.90 -5.94
N LEU A 157 19.35 -5.96 -5.55
CA LEU A 157 17.90 -6.04 -5.78
C LEU A 157 17.48 -5.77 -7.23
N GLY A 158 18.40 -5.26 -8.07
CA GLY A 158 18.12 -4.87 -9.45
C GLY A 158 17.35 -3.54 -9.57
N CYS A 159 17.47 -2.67 -8.57
CA CYS A 159 16.93 -1.31 -8.61
C CYS A 159 17.65 -0.46 -9.66
N HIS A 160 16.95 0.54 -10.22
CA HIS A 160 17.47 1.38 -11.30
C HIS A 160 16.92 2.81 -11.31
N SER A 161 15.95 3.11 -10.44
CA SER A 161 15.27 4.41 -10.37
C SER A 161 15.83 5.30 -9.27
#